data_AF-A0A7X8WIQ4-F1
#
_entry.id   AF-A0A7X8WIQ4-F1
#
_cell.length_a   1.000
_cell.length_b   1.000
_cell.length_c   1.000
_cell.angle_alpha   90.00
_cell.angle_beta   90.00
_cell.angle_gamma   90.00
#
_symmetry.space_group_name_H-M   'P 1'
#
loop_
_entity.id
_entity.type
_entity.pdbx_description
1 polymer ?
#
loop_
_entity_poly.entity_id
_entity_poly.type
_entity_poly.pdbx_seq_one_letter_code
_entity_poly.pdbx_strand_id
1 'polypeptide(L)'
;MNKYPFTLEKLPYAYDALEPIIDQTTMLLHHTKHHQSYVNNLNGVLEKHPELQNRSLEDLLTNIDSLPLSAQTAVRNNGGGVFNHNLFWQSMTKPNTS
;
A
#
# COMPACT_ATOMS: atom_id res chain seq x y z
N MET A 1 11.03 -8.91 1.27
CA MET A 1 9.65 -8.37 1.20
C MET A 1 9.30 -7.85 2.57
N ASN A 2 8.80 -6.62 2.66
CA ASN A 2 8.57 -5.94 3.94
C ASN A 2 7.61 -6.75 4.83
N LYS A 3 7.86 -6.69 6.13
CA LYS A 3 7.07 -7.31 7.20
C LYS A 3 6.55 -6.21 8.12
N TYR A 4 5.69 -6.56 9.07
CA TYR A 4 5.23 -5.61 10.07
C TYR A 4 6.43 -4.99 10.85
N PRO A 5 6.40 -3.67 11.13
CA PRO A 5 5.43 -2.71 10.63
C PRO A 5 5.67 -2.39 9.14
N PHE A 6 4.59 -2.39 8.36
CA PHE A 6 4.64 -1.91 6.99
C PHE A 6 4.86 -0.40 6.96
N THR A 7 5.58 0.08 5.95
CA THR A 7 5.89 1.50 5.77
C THR A 7 5.35 2.00 4.44
N LEU A 8 4.99 3.28 4.38
CA LEU A 8 4.68 3.95 3.11
C LEU A 8 5.95 4.00 2.24
N GLU A 9 5.96 3.26 1.13
CA GLU A 9 7.06 3.31 0.17
C GLU A 9 7.15 4.71 -0.45
N LYS A 10 8.37 5.23 -0.63
CA LYS A 10 8.55 6.53 -1.28
C LYS A 10 8.18 6.42 -2.76
N LEU A 11 7.54 7.45 -3.31
CA LEU A 11 7.38 7.55 -4.76
C LEU A 11 8.75 7.50 -5.46
N PRO A 12 8.86 6.79 -6.60
CA PRO A 12 10.12 6.70 -7.34
C PRO A 12 10.44 7.97 -8.16
N TYR A 13 9.57 8.98 -8.11
CA TYR A 13 9.68 10.27 -8.80
C TYR A 13 9.03 11.39 -7.98
N ALA A 14 9.23 12.64 -8.42
CA ALA A 14 8.61 13.82 -7.80
C ALA A 14 7.09 13.83 -7.99
N TYR A 15 6.36 14.53 -7.12
CA TYR A 15 4.89 14.54 -7.14
C TYR A 15 4.29 15.17 -8.42
N ASP A 16 5.03 16.02 -9.09
CA ASP A 16 4.67 16.69 -10.36
C ASP A 16 5.18 15.95 -11.60
N ALA A 17 5.90 14.83 -11.44
CA ALA A 17 6.56 14.14 -12.55
C ALA A 17 5.61 13.52 -13.59
N LEU A 18 4.32 13.42 -13.26
CA LEU A 18 3.27 12.88 -14.13
C LEU A 18 2.40 13.97 -14.78
N GLU A 19 2.70 15.24 -14.54
CA GLU A 19 2.02 16.32 -15.26
C GLU A 19 2.34 16.26 -16.76
N PRO A 20 1.40 16.69 -17.63
CA PRO A 20 0.06 17.20 -17.32
C PRO A 20 -1.00 16.09 -17.20
N ILE A 21 -0.60 14.82 -17.19
CA ILE A 21 -1.53 13.68 -17.23
C ILE A 21 -2.19 13.44 -15.87
N ILE A 22 -1.42 13.56 -14.79
CA ILE A 22 -1.91 13.51 -13.41
C ILE A 22 -1.30 14.69 -12.67
N ASP A 23 -2.14 15.51 -12.04
CA ASP A 23 -1.71 16.72 -11.34
C ASP A 23 -0.99 16.44 -10.01
N GLN A 24 -0.10 17.36 -9.62
CA GLN A 24 0.68 17.24 -8.38
C GLN A 24 -0.18 17.08 -7.12
N THR A 25 -1.34 17.74 -7.06
CA THR A 25 -2.21 17.72 -5.86
C THR A 25 -2.81 16.34 -5.67
N THR A 26 -3.30 15.73 -6.75
CA THR A 26 -3.76 14.34 -6.76
C THR A 26 -2.64 13.40 -6.33
N MET A 27 -1.45 13.52 -6.90
CA MET A 27 -0.30 12.66 -6.52
C MET A 27 0.04 12.77 -5.04
N LEU A 28 0.08 13.98 -4.50
CA LEU A 28 0.38 14.23 -3.09
C LEU A 28 -0.68 13.61 -2.17
N LEU A 29 -1.96 13.83 -2.44
CA LEU A 29 -3.06 13.30 -1.60
C LEU A 29 -3.17 11.78 -1.74
N HIS A 30 -3.09 11.25 -2.96
CA HIS A 30 -3.21 9.81 -3.22
C HIS A 30 -2.10 9.02 -2.53
N HIS A 31 -0.87 9.53 -2.54
CA HIS A 31 0.25 8.89 -1.85
C HIS A 31 0.23 9.14 -0.32
N THR A 32 0.22 10.41 0.12
CA THR A 32 0.44 10.74 1.55
C THR A 32 -0.79 10.61 2.43
N LYS A 33 -1.99 10.50 1.85
CA LYS A 33 -3.25 10.33 2.59
C LYS A 33 -3.88 8.98 2.30
N HIS A 34 -4.24 8.70 1.06
CA HIS A 34 -4.99 7.47 0.72
C HIS A 34 -4.12 6.22 0.94
N HIS A 35 -2.95 6.15 0.30
CA HIS A 35 -2.03 5.03 0.49
C HIS A 35 -1.55 4.90 1.95
N GLN A 36 -1.18 6.02 2.60
CA GLN A 36 -0.82 6.03 4.02
C GLN A 36 -1.92 5.48 4.94
N SER A 37 -3.19 5.72 4.62
CA SER A 37 -4.31 5.21 5.43
C SER A 37 -4.38 3.69 5.38
N TYR A 38 -4.13 3.07 4.22
CA TYR A 38 -4.04 1.62 4.11
C TYR A 38 -2.87 1.06 4.92
N VAL A 39 -1.70 1.70 4.88
CA VAL A 39 -0.53 1.30 5.70
C VAL A 39 -0.86 1.34 7.19
N ASN A 40 -1.44 2.46 7.65
CA ASN A 40 -1.79 2.65 9.06
C ASN A 40 -2.81 1.60 9.53
N ASN A 41 -3.87 1.40 8.76
CA ASN A 41 -4.93 0.46 9.10
C ASN A 41 -4.44 -1.00 9.07
N LEU A 42 -3.60 -1.36 8.11
CA LEU A 42 -2.98 -2.69 8.06
C LEU A 42 -2.15 -2.94 9.32
N ASN A 43 -1.28 -2.00 9.69
CA ASN A 43 -0.48 -2.10 10.90
C ASN A 43 -1.36 -2.19 12.17
N GLY A 44 -2.43 -1.38 12.26
CA GLY A 44 -3.34 -1.43 13.41
C GLY A 44 -4.10 -2.75 13.56
N VAL A 45 -4.33 -3.49 12.47
CA VAL A 45 -4.89 -4.85 12.53
C VAL A 45 -3.82 -5.83 12.99
N LEU A 46 -2.61 -5.75 12.42
CA LEU A 46 -1.50 -6.68 12.73
C LEU A 46 -0.92 -6.51 14.13
N GLU A 47 -1.04 -5.32 14.72
CA GLU A 47 -0.70 -5.08 16.13
C GLU A 47 -1.52 -5.98 17.07
N LYS A 48 -2.78 -6.26 16.72
CA LYS A 48 -3.69 -7.14 17.47
C LYS A 48 -3.46 -8.63 17.19
N HIS A 49 -2.60 -8.95 16.22
CA HIS A 49 -2.33 -10.29 15.71
C HIS A 49 -0.81 -10.54 15.58
N PRO A 50 -0.05 -10.64 16.70
CA PRO A 50 1.40 -10.82 16.68
C PRO A 50 1.88 -12.02 15.84
N GLU A 51 1.08 -13.08 15.76
CA GLU A 51 1.34 -14.28 14.94
C GLU A 51 1.43 -13.97 13.45
N LEU A 52 0.80 -12.90 12.98
CA LEU A 52 0.79 -12.47 11.58
C LEU A 52 1.95 -11.54 11.21
N GLN A 53 2.62 -10.93 12.21
CA GLN A 53 3.61 -9.87 11.98
C GLN A 53 4.86 -10.35 11.22
N ASN A 54 5.17 -11.64 11.30
CA ASN A 54 6.31 -12.25 10.60
C ASN A 54 6.03 -12.61 9.13
N ARG A 55 4.79 -12.48 8.67
CA ARG A 55 4.37 -12.76 7.28
C ARG A 55 4.66 -11.57 6.37
N SER A 56 4.95 -11.84 5.10
CA SER A 56 5.04 -10.77 4.10
C SER A 56 3.64 -10.31 3.68
N LEU A 57 3.54 -9.17 3.01
CA LEU A 57 2.27 -8.68 2.47
C LEU A 57 1.63 -9.69 1.50
N GLU A 58 2.45 -10.28 0.62
CA GLU A 58 2.02 -11.26 -0.37
C GLU A 58 1.52 -12.54 0.30
N ASP A 59 2.20 -13.03 1.34
CA ASP A 59 1.77 -14.19 2.12
C ASP A 59 0.43 -13.94 2.81
N LEU A 60 0.25 -12.74 3.40
CA LEU A 60 -1.03 -12.33 3.98
C LEU A 60 -2.16 -12.30 2.95
N LEU A 61 -1.91 -11.79 1.76
CA LEU A 61 -2.94 -11.63 0.71
C LEU A 61 -3.26 -12.92 -0.03
N THR A 62 -2.29 -13.81 -0.21
CA THR A 62 -2.49 -15.10 -0.87
C THR A 62 -3.13 -16.13 0.05
N ASN A 63 -3.06 -15.93 1.38
CA ASN A 63 -3.59 -16.85 2.38
C ASN A 63 -4.68 -16.23 3.27
N ILE A 64 -5.48 -15.28 2.73
CA ILE A 64 -6.52 -14.56 3.50
C ILE A 64 -7.45 -15.51 4.26
N ASP A 65 -7.93 -16.57 3.63
CA ASP A 65 -8.90 -17.48 4.25
C ASP A 65 -8.32 -18.30 5.42
N SER A 66 -6.98 -18.37 5.52
CA SER A 66 -6.27 -18.99 6.65
C SER A 66 -6.06 -18.06 7.85
N LEU A 67 -6.31 -16.76 7.68
CA LEU A 67 -6.12 -15.77 8.75
C LEU A 67 -7.26 -15.88 9.78
N PRO A 68 -7.04 -15.42 11.02
CA PRO A 68 -8.10 -15.24 11.99
C PRO A 68 -9.26 -14.44 11.40
N LEU A 69 -10.50 -14.89 11.61
CA LEU A 69 -11.69 -14.27 11.01
C LEU A 69 -11.79 -12.75 11.32
N SER A 70 -11.32 -12.35 12.50
CA SER A 70 -11.24 -10.93 12.93
C SER A 70 -10.29 -10.07 12.09
N ALA A 71 -9.34 -10.68 11.38
CA ALA A 71 -8.34 -10.00 10.57
C ALA A 71 -8.65 -10.04 9.06
N GLN A 72 -9.37 -11.06 8.58
CA GLN A 72 -9.51 -11.36 7.14
C GLN A 72 -9.94 -10.15 6.30
N THR A 73 -11.07 -9.53 6.62
CA THR A 73 -11.61 -8.38 5.85
C THR A 73 -10.66 -7.19 5.91
N ALA A 74 -10.07 -6.93 7.08
CA ALA A 74 -9.22 -5.78 7.27
C ALA A 74 -7.85 -5.95 6.57
N VAL A 75 -7.29 -7.16 6.58
CA VAL A 75 -6.08 -7.50 5.82
C VAL A 75 -6.37 -7.49 4.31
N ARG A 76 -7.50 -8.04 3.86
CA ARG A 76 -7.91 -7.98 2.44
C ARG A 76 -7.96 -6.53 1.94
N ASN A 77 -8.70 -5.68 2.64
CA ASN A 77 -8.94 -4.31 2.19
C ASN A 77 -7.68 -3.43 2.31
N ASN A 78 -7.01 -3.46 3.47
CA ASN A 78 -5.87 -2.58 3.71
C ASN A 78 -4.57 -3.14 3.15
N GLY A 79 -4.32 -4.45 3.27
CA GLY A 79 -3.19 -5.11 2.62
C GLY A 79 -3.29 -5.03 1.11
N GLY A 80 -4.48 -5.27 0.54
CA GLY A 80 -4.72 -5.08 -0.90
C GLY A 80 -4.52 -3.63 -1.31
N GLY A 81 -4.95 -2.68 -0.48
CA GLY A 81 -4.69 -1.25 -0.67
C GLY A 81 -3.20 -0.93 -0.77
N VAL A 82 -2.38 -1.40 0.18
CA VAL A 82 -0.91 -1.22 0.14
C VAL A 82 -0.31 -1.84 -1.12
N PHE A 83 -0.63 -3.11 -1.40
CA PHE A 83 -0.08 -3.82 -2.55
C PHE A 83 -0.41 -3.13 -3.89
N ASN A 84 -1.68 -2.79 -4.08
CA ASN A 84 -2.15 -2.15 -5.31
C ASN A 84 -1.50 -0.78 -5.54
N HIS A 85 -1.30 0.02 -4.48
CA HIS A 85 -0.67 1.33 -4.62
C HIS A 85 0.83 1.21 -4.89
N ASN A 86 1.55 0.32 -4.19
CA ASN A 86 2.96 0.04 -4.50
C ASN A 86 3.14 -0.34 -5.97
N LEU A 87 2.31 -1.25 -6.47
CA LEU A 87 2.32 -1.64 -7.88
C LEU A 87 1.99 -0.46 -8.80
N PHE A 88 0.96 0.32 -8.48
CA PHE A 88 0.53 1.48 -9.27
C PHE A 88 1.67 2.50 -9.43
N TRP A 89 2.35 2.88 -8.35
CA TRP A 89 3.44 3.86 -8.41
C TRP A 89 4.64 3.38 -9.23
N GLN A 90 5.01 2.10 -9.07
CA GLN A 90 6.11 1.46 -9.79
C GLN A 90 5.79 1.23 -11.27
N SER A 91 4.50 1.16 -11.63
CA SER A 91 4.05 0.94 -13.02
C SER A 91 3.92 2.23 -13.82
N MET A 92 4.09 3.38 -13.18
CA MET A 92 4.03 4.70 -13.84
C MET A 92 5.43 5.26 -14.05
N THR A 93 5.56 6.08 -15.08
CA THR A 93 6.79 6.82 -15.39
C THR A 93 6.40 8.18 -15.96
N LYS A 94 7.37 9.10 -16.01
CA LYS A 94 7.15 10.42 -16.61
C LYS A 94 6.55 10.24 -18.01
N PRO A 95 5.53 11.03 -18.39
CA PRO A 95 4.98 11.01 -19.74
C PRO A 95 6.09 11.26 -20.77
N ASN A 96 6.06 10.52 -21.88
CA ASN A 96 6.87 10.83 -23.04
C ASN A 96 6.12 11.85 -23.90
N THR A 97 6.15 13.12 -23.50
CA THR A 97 5.59 14.24 -24.26
C THR A 97 6.71 14.86 -25.08
N SER A 98 6.63 14.71 -26.40
CA SER A 98 7.53 15.32 -27.39
C SER A 98 7.43 16.84 -27.42
#